data_AF-A0A970PU77-F1
#
_entry.id   AF-A0A970PU77-F1
#
_cell.length_a   1.000
_cell.length_b   1.000
_cell.length_c   1.000
_cell.angle_alpha   90.00
_cell.angle_beta   90.00
_cell.angle_gamma   90.00
#
_symmetry.space_group_name_H-M   'P 1'
#
loop_
_entity.id
_entity.type
_entity.pdbx_description
1 polymer ?
#
loop_
_entity_poly.entity_id
_entity_poly.type
_entity_poly.pdbx_seq_one_letter_code
_entity_poly.pdbx_strand_id
1 'polypeptide(L)' 'MIKLTIDGLPIEVEEGATLLEAATKLDIHIPTLCYHPDQNVKANCRICLVEMEGNKLLVP' A
#
# COMPACT_ATOMS: atom_id res chain seq x y z
N MET A 1 10.42 -1.95 13.34
CA MET A 1 10.39 -2.30 11.90
C MET A 1 9.59 -3.58 11.73
N ILE A 2 8.76 -3.66 10.69
CA ILE A 2 7.86 -4.78 10.39
C ILE A 2 8.33 -5.42 9.09
N LYS A 3 8.45 -6.75 9.09
CA LYS A 3 8.81 -7.55 7.90
C LYS A 3 7.56 -8.11 7.25
N LEU A 4 7.43 -7.90 5.94
CA LEU A 4 6.31 -8.40 5.14
C LEU A 4 6.78 -8.70 3.72
N THR A 5 5.89 -9.26 2.91
CA THR A 5 6.16 -9.62 1.52
C THR A 5 5.13 -8.96 0.61
N ILE A 6 5.57 -8.32 -0.47
CA ILE A 6 4.70 -7.78 -1.54
C ILE A 6 5.10 -8.47 -2.83
N ASP A 7 4.16 -9.11 -3.53
CA ASP A 7 4.42 -9.83 -4.79
C ASP A 7 5.59 -10.84 -4.72
N GLY A 8 5.74 -11.51 -3.57
CA GLY A 8 6.84 -12.45 -3.31
C GLY A 8 8.17 -11.80 -2.95
N LEU A 9 8.28 -10.46 -2.97
CA LEU A 9 9.48 -9.73 -2.60
C LEU A 9 9.47 -9.36 -1.10
N PRO A 10 10.48 -9.76 -0.33
CA PRO A 10 10.58 -9.41 1.08
C PRO A 10 10.94 -7.93 1.26
N ILE A 11 10.26 -7.26 2.18
CA ILE A 11 10.52 -5.87 2.54
C ILE A 11 10.41 -5.64 4.05
N GLU A 12 11.15 -4.64 4.52
CA GLU A 12 11.08 -4.13 5.88
C GLU A 12 10.60 -2.67 5.88
N VAL A 13 9.55 -2.39 6.65
CA VAL A 13 8.93 -1.06 6.75
C VAL A 13 8.85 -0.59 8.19
N GLU A 14 8.66 0.72 8.37
CA GLU A 14 8.41 1.27 9.70
C GLU A 14 6.99 0.95 10.15
N GLU A 15 6.80 0.89 11.47
CA GLU A 15 5.45 0.71 12.02
C GLU A 15 4.61 1.95 11.68
N GLY A 16 3.39 1.72 11.18
CA GLY A 16 2.51 2.79 10.69
C GLY A 16 2.69 3.17 9.22
N ALA A 17 3.66 2.57 8.52
CA ALA A 17 3.78 2.76 7.06
C ALA A 17 2.56 2.22 6.32
N THR A 18 2.16 2.92 5.26
CA THR A 18 1.08 2.53 4.37
C THR A 18 1.53 1.52 3.31
N LEU A 19 0.57 0.80 2.71
CA LEU A 19 0.85 -0.11 1.60
C LEU A 19 1.44 0.62 0.37
N LEU A 20 1.00 1.86 0.12
CA LEU A 20 1.55 2.71 -0.95
C LEU A 20 3.03 3.03 -0.75
N GLU A 21 3.43 3.38 0.48
CA GLU A 21 4.83 3.64 0.83
C GLU A 21 5.68 2.36 0.74
N ALA A 22 5.13 1.23 1.20
CA ALA A 22 5.79 -0.07 1.12
C ALA A 22 6.02 -0.50 -0.35
N ALA A 23 5.00 -0.35 -1.21
CA ALA A 23 5.10 -0.67 -2.63
C ALA A 23 6.11 0.25 -3.36
N THR A 24 6.11 1.54 -3.04
CA THR A 24 7.05 2.51 -3.63
C THR A 24 8.51 2.17 -3.34
N LYS A 25 8.82 1.64 -2.14
CA LYS A 25 10.18 1.17 -1.79
C LYS A 25 10.66 -0.01 -2.64
N LEU A 26 9.75 -0.78 -3.22
CA LEU A 26 10.04 -1.89 -4.14
C LEU A 26 9.93 -1.48 -5.62
N ASP A 27 9.78 -0.18 -5.91
CA ASP A 27 9.54 0.35 -7.26
C ASP A 27 8.24 -0.19 -7.90
N ILE A 28 7.28 -0.61 -7.07
CA ILE A 28 5.95 -1.05 -7.50
C ILE A 28 5.01 0.16 -7.49
N HIS A 29 4.65 0.62 -8.68
CA HIS A 29 3.74 1.76 -8.83
C HIS A 29 2.28 1.33 -8.75
N ILE A 30 1.63 1.64 -7.62
CA ILE A 30 0.18 1.50 -7.44
C ILE A 30 -0.50 2.81 -7.87
N PRO A 31 -1.40 2.79 -8.85
CA PRO A 31 -2.08 4.01 -9.29
C PRO A 31 -2.94 4.60 -8.17
N THR A 32 -2.88 5.92 -8.00
CA THR A 32 -3.69 6.67 -7.03
C THR A 32 -4.23 7.95 -7.65
N LEU A 33 -5.49 8.31 -7.36
CA LEU A 33 -6.07 9.60 -7.79
C LEU A 33 -6.37 10.54 -6.61
N CYS A 34 -6.68 9.99 -5.44
CA CYS A 34 -7.11 10.78 -4.28
C CYS A 34 -6.07 10.85 -3.14
N TYR A 35 -4.91 10.23 -3.31
CA TYR A 35 -3.81 10.27 -2.36
C TYR A 35 -2.82 11.36 -2.76
N HIS A 36 -2.34 12.12 -1.78
CA HIS A 36 -1.27 13.11 -1.94
C HIS A 36 -0.53 13.23 -0.60
N PRO A 37 0.82 13.25 -0.57
CA PRO A 37 1.61 13.28 0.68
C PRO A 37 1.24 14.45 1.61
N ASP A 38 0.95 15.61 1.03
CA ASP A 38 0.62 16.82 1.80
C ASP A 38 -0.88 16.97 2.16
N GLN A 39 -1.71 15.93 1.94
CA GLN A 39 -3.15 15.98 2.23
C GLN A 39 -3.61 14.76 3.04
N ASN A 40 -4.72 14.94 3.75
CA ASN A 40 -5.38 13.83 4.43
C ASN A 40 -5.90 12.79 3.42
N VAL A 41 -5.84 11.52 3.82
CA VAL A 41 -6.32 10.37 3.03
C VAL A 41 -7.83 10.45 2.84
N LYS A 42 -8.28 10.48 1.58
CA LYS A 42 -9.71 10.59 1.21
C LYS A 42 -10.39 9.24 0.93
N ALA A 43 -9.62 8.24 0.48
CA ALA A 43 -10.08 6.88 0.16
C ALA A 43 -11.33 6.80 -0.75
N ASN A 44 -11.57 7.76 -1.65
CA ASN A 44 -12.77 7.81 -2.49
C ASN A 44 -12.56 7.26 -3.91
N CYS A 45 -11.36 7.30 -4.48
CA CYS A 45 -11.12 6.86 -5.86
C CYS A 45 -11.03 5.34 -6.03
N ARG A 46 -10.68 4.61 -4.95
CA ARG A 46 -10.58 3.13 -4.90
C ARG A 46 -9.68 2.49 -5.98
N ILE A 47 -8.78 3.25 -6.59
CA ILE A 47 -7.88 2.75 -7.63
C ILE A 47 -6.63 2.04 -7.08
N CYS A 48 -6.28 2.31 -5.82
CA CYS A 48 -5.15 1.71 -5.12
C CYS A 48 -5.49 0.43 -4.34
N LEU A 49 -6.63 -0.20 -4.66
CA LEU A 49 -7.04 -1.44 -3.99
C LEU A 49 -6.08 -2.59 -4.35
N VAL A 50 -5.68 -3.36 -3.35
CA VAL A 50 -4.80 -4.53 -3.50
C VAL A 50 -5.41 -5.77 -2.86
N GLU A 51 -4.96 -6.94 -3.31
CA GLU A 51 -5.26 -8.22 -2.66
C GLU A 51 -4.31 -8.46 -1.49
N MET A 52 -4.82 -9.01 -0.39
CA MET A 52 -4.03 -9.38 0.76
C MET A 52 -4.37 -10.82 1.15
N GLU A 53 -3.35 -11.66 1.30
CA GLU A 53 -3.54 -13.05 1.72
C GLU A 53 -4.33 -13.13 3.04
N GLY A 54 -5.34 -14.00 3.07
CA GLY A 54 -6.23 -14.15 4.22
C GLY A 54 -7.37 -13.13 4.31
N ASN A 55 -7.41 -12.13 3.42
CA ASN A 55 -8.56 -11.22 3.30
C ASN A 55 -9.51 -11.66 2.19
N LYS A 56 -10.82 -11.57 2.45
CA LYS A 56 -11.86 -11.87 1.45
C LYS A 56 -12.16 -10.70 0.52
N LEU A 57 -11.83 -9.49 0.95
CA LEU A 57 -12.09 -8.26 0.21
C LEU A 57 -10.77 -7.59 -0.15
N LEU A 58 -10.77 -6.81 -1.24
CA LEU A 58 -9.65 -5.94 -1.57
C LEU A 58 -9.49 -4.87 -0.49
N VAL A 59 -8.23 -4.56 -0.15
CA VAL A 59 -7.88 -3.57 0.87
C VAL A 59 -7.35 -2.30 0.22
N PRO A 60 -7.71 -1.11 0.75
CA PRO A 60 -7.20 0.18 0.28
C PRO A 60 -5.84 0.56 0.86
#